data_AF-A0A3F3QKJ3-F1
#
_entry.id   AF-A0A3F3QKJ3-F1
#
_cell.length_a   1.000
_cell.length_b   1.000
_cell.length_c   1.000
_cell.angle_alpha   90.00
_cell.angle_beta   90.00
_cell.angle_gamma   90.00
#
_symmetry.space_group_name_H-M   'P 1'
#
loop_
_entity.id
_entity.type
_entity.pdbx_description
1 polymer ?
#
loop_
_entity_poly.entity_id
_entity_poly.type
_entity_poly.pdbx_seq_one_letter_code
_entity_poly.pdbx_strand_id
1 'polypeptide(L)'
;MRFDNLTIDEIDRKYPDILYPSNDELLDAASHLIEFTQILKNKDILRTTLVGITGGLAVMHHCPDRLPSIACNRKEDIDIVLDLADSTLEDLKDALLYYYSQIFIKHRQTLYMRTPWGKVRLDFKIIPASRKLKGMQYLSVLELTDLPFVNKIDLMTSKIYDVHPDPLPSPWGEPETARAIHHGTDALRLALLSDQGKKIILTVRQAMRIRRAFRSLENYTGIPGVQWLELFLVRGRYYHNRPTEIVDLEKAFFLLEMGKYKREISDPWYY
;
A
#
# COMPACT_ATOMS: atom_id res chain seq x y z
N MET A 1 -6.19 24.25 -2.49
CA MET A 1 -5.28 25.38 -2.81
C MET A 1 -3.97 24.86 -3.42
N ARG A 2 -3.41 25.51 -4.44
CA ARG A 2 -2.11 25.14 -5.04
C ARG A 2 -1.02 26.12 -4.61
N PHE A 3 0.16 25.61 -4.26
CA PHE A 3 1.29 26.40 -3.77
C PHE A 3 2.59 26.10 -4.53
N ASP A 4 2.51 25.90 -5.85
CA ASP A 4 3.64 25.40 -6.64
C ASP A 4 4.87 26.32 -6.64
N ASN A 5 4.68 27.60 -6.30
CA ASN A 5 5.74 28.60 -6.18
C ASN A 5 6.36 28.72 -4.78
N LEU A 6 5.81 28.04 -3.77
CA LEU A 6 6.35 28.05 -2.41
C LEU A 6 7.34 26.90 -2.20
N THR A 7 8.29 27.10 -1.30
CA THR A 7 9.11 26.02 -0.74
C THR A 7 8.28 25.15 0.20
N ILE A 8 8.73 23.92 0.46
CA ILE A 8 8.03 23.04 1.39
C ILE A 8 8.04 23.63 2.81
N ASP A 9 9.15 24.26 3.23
CA ASP A 9 9.27 24.90 4.54
C ASP A 9 8.26 26.05 4.73
N GLU A 10 8.00 26.83 3.68
CA GLU A 10 6.98 27.90 3.72
C GLU A 10 5.57 27.34 3.88
N ILE A 11 5.28 26.19 3.26
CA ILE A 11 4.01 25.51 3.42
C ILE A 11 3.91 24.91 4.82
N ASP A 12 4.96 24.25 5.30
CA ASP A 12 5.02 23.62 6.63
C ASP A 12 4.85 24.64 7.76
N ARG A 13 5.36 25.87 7.59
CA ARG A 13 5.10 26.96 8.55
C ARG A 13 3.62 27.34 8.65
N LYS A 14 2.87 27.25 7.55
CA LYS A 14 1.44 27.62 7.49
C LYS A 14 0.53 26.45 7.85
N TYR A 15 0.94 25.25 7.45
CA TYR A 15 0.22 24.00 7.61
C TYR A 15 1.23 22.93 8.05
N PRO A 16 1.52 22.82 9.35
CA PRO A 16 2.54 21.88 9.82
C PRO A 16 2.11 20.44 9.52
N ASP A 17 3.09 19.58 9.24
CA ASP A 17 2.81 18.14 9.18
C ASP A 17 2.43 17.63 10.57
N ILE A 18 1.46 16.72 10.61
CA ILE A 18 1.14 16.02 11.85
C ILE A 18 2.27 15.03 12.15
N LEU A 19 2.95 15.24 13.26
CA LEU A 19 3.97 14.33 13.77
C LEU A 19 3.30 13.39 14.78
N TYR A 20 3.55 12.10 14.65
CA TYR A 20 2.95 11.07 15.53
C TYR A 20 1.41 11.11 15.59
N PRO A 21 0.70 11.15 14.45
CA PRO A 21 -0.75 11.15 14.47
C PRO A 21 -1.27 9.90 15.17
N SER A 22 -2.34 10.00 15.94
CA SER A 22 -3.05 8.83 16.45
C SER A 22 -3.70 8.03 15.31
N ASN A 23 -4.04 6.76 15.57
CA ASN A 23 -4.78 5.94 14.60
C ASN A 23 -6.12 6.59 14.25
N ASP A 24 -6.83 7.12 15.25
CA ASP A 24 -8.13 7.76 15.06
C ASP A 24 -8.06 8.99 14.16
N GLU A 25 -7.02 9.82 14.29
CA GLU A 25 -6.80 10.97 13.41
C GLU A 25 -6.55 10.55 11.95
N LEU A 26 -5.80 9.45 11.74
CA LEU A 26 -5.57 8.92 10.39
C LEU A 26 -6.83 8.29 9.81
N LEU A 27 -7.62 7.58 10.62
CA LEU A 27 -8.89 6.98 10.21
C LEU A 27 -9.92 8.05 9.84
N ASP A 28 -10.03 9.12 10.63
CA ASP A 28 -10.91 10.25 10.36
C ASP A 28 -10.54 10.94 9.05
N ALA A 29 -9.25 11.23 8.84
CA ALA A 29 -8.78 11.83 7.60
C ALA A 29 -8.98 10.90 6.37
N ALA A 30 -8.79 9.59 6.53
CA ALA A 30 -9.05 8.61 5.47
C ALA A 30 -10.55 8.52 5.14
N SER A 31 -11.41 8.54 6.16
CA SER A 31 -12.86 8.54 6.01
C SER A 31 -13.35 9.77 5.23
N HIS A 32 -12.90 10.96 5.63
CA HIS A 32 -13.23 12.20 4.93
C HIS A 32 -12.73 12.21 3.48
N LEU A 33 -11.51 11.74 3.20
CA LEU A 33 -11.00 11.64 1.82
C LEU A 33 -11.90 10.73 0.97
N ILE A 34 -12.33 9.60 1.52
CA ILE A 34 -13.24 8.67 0.86
C ILE A 34 -14.62 9.31 0.63
N GLU A 35 -15.17 10.00 1.63
CA GLU A 35 -16.42 10.74 1.53
C GLU A 35 -16.40 11.77 0.39
N PHE A 36 -15.37 12.62 0.33
CA PHE A 36 -15.23 13.60 -0.75
C PHE A 36 -15.12 12.93 -2.11
N THR A 37 -14.38 11.83 -2.21
CA THR A 37 -14.26 11.06 -3.45
C THR A 37 -15.62 10.46 -3.85
N GLN A 38 -16.41 9.98 -2.88
CA GLN A 38 -17.75 9.43 -3.10
C GLN A 38 -18.72 10.50 -3.58
N ILE A 39 -18.67 11.71 -3.00
CA ILE A 39 -19.48 12.86 -3.46
C ILE A 39 -19.12 13.22 -4.90
N LEU A 40 -17.83 13.30 -5.24
CA LEU A 40 -17.38 13.60 -6.60
C LEU A 40 -17.83 12.52 -7.61
N LYS A 41 -17.81 11.25 -7.21
CA LYS A 41 -18.36 10.15 -8.01
C LYS A 41 -19.88 10.29 -8.21
N ASN A 42 -20.63 10.55 -7.15
CA ASN A 42 -22.09 10.65 -7.21
C ASN A 42 -22.56 11.85 -8.05
N LYS A 43 -21.73 12.89 -8.17
CA LYS A 43 -21.92 14.02 -9.07
C LYS A 43 -21.43 13.78 -10.51
N ASP A 44 -20.97 12.57 -10.81
CA ASP A 44 -20.39 12.19 -12.10
C ASP A 44 -19.15 12.99 -12.52
N ILE A 45 -18.44 13.59 -11.55
CA ILE A 45 -17.21 14.37 -11.77
C ILE A 45 -16.00 13.45 -11.89
N LEU A 46 -15.99 12.35 -11.12
CA LEU A 46 -14.93 11.35 -11.15
C LEU A 46 -15.50 9.97 -11.47
N ARG A 47 -14.78 9.20 -12.29
CA ARG A 47 -15.18 7.83 -12.67
C ARG A 47 -14.65 6.75 -11.75
N THR A 48 -13.92 7.11 -10.69
CA THR A 48 -13.37 6.19 -9.67
C THR A 48 -14.41 5.15 -9.25
N THR A 49 -14.06 3.86 -9.31
CA THR A 49 -15.00 2.75 -9.12
C THR A 49 -14.75 2.04 -7.80
N LEU A 50 -13.49 1.67 -7.54
CA LEU A 50 -13.05 0.90 -6.38
C LEU A 50 -12.02 1.69 -5.59
N VAL A 51 -12.09 1.55 -4.27
CA VAL A 51 -11.15 2.14 -3.33
C VAL A 51 -10.72 1.11 -2.30
N GLY A 52 -9.48 1.23 -1.83
CA GLY A 52 -9.02 0.54 -0.64
C GLY A 52 -7.90 1.30 0.07
N ILE A 53 -7.92 1.30 1.40
CA ILE A 53 -6.85 1.84 2.24
C ILE A 53 -5.74 0.80 2.32
N THR A 54 -4.49 1.24 2.11
CA THR A 54 -3.30 0.39 2.15
C THR A 54 -2.23 1.01 3.07
N GLY A 55 -0.98 0.55 2.96
CA GLY A 55 0.15 1.26 3.57
C GLY A 55 0.25 1.12 5.09
N GLY A 56 0.75 2.17 5.75
CA GLY A 56 0.94 2.20 7.21
C GLY A 56 -0.39 2.10 7.98
N LEU A 57 -1.38 2.89 7.59
CA LEU A 57 -2.71 2.90 8.21
C LEU A 57 -3.41 1.54 8.14
N ALA A 58 -3.31 0.85 7.00
CA ALA A 58 -3.89 -0.49 6.89
C ALA A 58 -3.16 -1.53 7.75
N VAL A 59 -1.84 -1.39 7.97
CA VAL A 59 -1.12 -2.22 8.94
C VAL A 59 -1.63 -1.95 10.36
N MET A 60 -1.82 -0.69 10.75
CA MET A 60 -2.37 -0.34 12.08
C MET A 60 -3.76 -0.93 12.32
N HIS A 61 -4.61 -0.95 11.29
CA HIS A 61 -5.93 -1.57 11.36
C HIS A 61 -5.85 -3.08 11.66
N HIS A 62 -4.97 -3.81 10.97
CA HIS A 62 -4.81 -5.27 11.20
C HIS A 62 -3.98 -5.61 12.43
N CYS A 63 -3.05 -4.74 12.82
CA CYS A 63 -2.12 -4.89 13.94
C CYS A 63 -2.28 -3.70 14.91
N PRO A 64 -3.25 -3.72 15.84
CA PRO A 64 -3.54 -2.60 16.73
C PRO A 64 -2.39 -2.18 17.66
N ASP A 65 -1.40 -3.05 17.85
CA ASP A 65 -0.16 -2.80 18.60
C ASP A 65 0.90 -2.02 17.80
N ARG A 66 0.72 -1.86 16.48
CA ARG A 66 1.62 -1.07 15.63
C ARG A 66 1.36 0.42 15.85
N LEU A 67 2.25 1.09 16.57
CA LEU A 67 2.15 2.53 16.78
C LEU A 67 2.37 3.34 15.48
N PRO A 68 1.68 4.49 15.31
CA PRO A 68 1.90 5.44 14.21
C PRO A 68 3.33 6.01 14.14
N SER A 69 4.08 5.93 15.25
CA SER A 69 5.37 6.60 15.42
C SER A 69 6.57 5.89 14.80
N ILE A 70 6.36 4.78 14.09
CA ILE A 70 7.44 3.93 13.58
C ILE A 70 7.95 4.42 12.23
N ALA A 71 7.27 5.33 11.51
CA ALA A 71 7.82 5.89 10.28
C ALA A 71 9.16 6.65 10.51
N CYS A 72 10.09 6.56 9.55
CA CYS A 72 11.45 7.12 9.66
C CYS A 72 11.49 8.62 9.96
N ASN A 73 10.51 9.35 9.47
CA ASN A 73 10.37 10.80 9.67
C ASN A 73 9.26 11.15 10.68
N ARG A 74 8.70 10.15 11.39
CA ARG A 74 7.63 10.31 12.39
C ARG A 74 6.31 10.84 11.80
N LYS A 75 6.18 10.81 10.47
CA LYS A 75 5.01 11.21 9.72
C LYS A 75 4.37 9.96 9.14
N GLU A 76 3.06 9.87 9.22
CA GLU A 76 2.28 8.85 8.51
C GLU A 76 1.51 9.53 7.39
N ASP A 77 1.31 8.81 6.30
CA ASP A 77 0.49 9.21 5.17
C ASP A 77 -0.73 8.31 5.04
N ILE A 78 -1.69 8.78 4.25
CA ILE A 78 -2.87 7.99 3.87
C ILE A 78 -2.59 7.43 2.49
N ASP A 79 -2.22 6.14 2.45
CA ASP A 79 -2.09 5.40 1.20
C ASP A 79 -3.44 4.84 0.75
N ILE A 80 -3.87 5.18 -0.46
CA ILE A 80 -5.08 4.64 -1.07
C ILE A 80 -4.76 3.96 -2.39
N VAL A 81 -5.26 2.73 -2.58
CA VAL A 81 -5.35 2.08 -3.88
C VAL A 81 -6.68 2.38 -4.54
N LEU A 82 -6.65 2.77 -5.82
CA LEU A 82 -7.83 3.21 -6.57
C LEU A 82 -7.89 2.54 -7.94
N ASP A 83 -9.10 2.18 -8.36
CA ASP A 83 -9.43 2.01 -9.77
C ASP A 83 -10.10 3.30 -10.26
N LEU A 84 -9.43 4.00 -11.18
CA LEU A 84 -9.90 5.28 -11.71
C LEU A 84 -10.77 5.13 -12.97
N ALA A 85 -10.97 3.91 -13.49
CA ALA A 85 -11.58 3.67 -14.78
C ALA A 85 -10.91 4.54 -15.88
N ASP A 86 -11.65 5.48 -16.49
CA ASP A 86 -11.15 6.37 -17.54
C ASP A 86 -10.60 7.72 -17.00
N SER A 87 -10.66 7.95 -15.68
CA SER A 87 -10.08 9.15 -15.06
C SER A 87 -8.58 8.99 -14.81
N THR A 88 -7.84 10.09 -14.82
CA THR A 88 -6.43 10.12 -14.40
C THR A 88 -6.28 10.48 -12.93
N LEU A 89 -5.11 10.21 -12.36
CA LEU A 89 -4.80 10.64 -10.99
C LEU A 89 -4.81 12.17 -10.86
N GLU A 90 -4.43 12.88 -11.92
CA GLU A 90 -4.46 14.33 -11.91
C GLU A 90 -5.90 14.86 -11.92
N ASP A 91 -6.82 14.22 -12.65
CA ASP A 91 -8.25 14.59 -12.60
C ASP A 91 -8.82 14.48 -11.17
N LEU A 92 -8.47 13.41 -10.44
CA LEU A 92 -8.84 13.25 -9.03
C LEU A 92 -8.27 14.39 -8.17
N LYS A 93 -6.96 14.64 -8.26
CA LYS A 93 -6.30 15.70 -7.48
C LYS A 93 -6.91 17.07 -7.79
N ASP A 94 -7.18 17.35 -9.05
CA ASP A 94 -7.71 18.62 -9.51
C ASP A 94 -9.17 18.81 -9.10
N ALA A 95 -9.99 17.77 -9.17
CA ALA A 95 -11.36 17.82 -8.66
C ALA A 95 -11.39 18.08 -7.15
N LEU A 96 -10.57 17.37 -6.35
CA LEU A 96 -10.47 17.61 -4.91
C LEU A 96 -10.04 19.04 -4.60
N LEU A 97 -9.05 19.57 -5.33
CA LEU A 97 -8.56 20.93 -5.13
C LEU A 97 -9.54 22.01 -5.58
N TYR A 98 -10.31 21.76 -6.64
CA TYR A 98 -11.28 22.71 -7.18
C TYR A 98 -12.52 22.81 -6.26
N TYR A 99 -13.12 21.67 -5.92
CA TYR A 99 -14.37 21.62 -5.15
C TYR A 99 -14.16 21.77 -3.65
N TYR A 100 -12.99 21.39 -3.13
CA TYR A 100 -12.70 21.34 -1.70
C TYR A 100 -11.37 22.01 -1.36
N SER A 101 -11.12 23.17 -2.00
CA SER A 101 -9.86 23.93 -1.90
C SER A 101 -9.46 24.36 -0.48
N GLN A 102 -10.44 24.44 0.43
CA GLN A 102 -10.28 24.72 1.85
C GLN A 102 -9.83 23.50 2.66
N ILE A 103 -10.02 22.28 2.16
CA ILE A 103 -9.61 21.03 2.81
C ILE A 103 -8.32 20.51 2.18
N PHE A 104 -8.18 20.57 0.86
CA PHE A 104 -7.03 20.00 0.16
C PHE A 104 -6.00 21.06 -0.24
N ILE A 105 -4.74 20.69 -0.08
CA ILE A 105 -3.59 21.49 -0.47
C ILE A 105 -2.72 20.68 -1.43
N LYS A 106 -2.19 21.32 -2.48
CA LYS A 106 -1.21 20.71 -3.38
C LYS A 106 0.07 21.52 -3.39
N HIS A 107 1.18 20.79 -3.30
CA HIS A 107 2.52 21.30 -3.54
C HIS A 107 3.22 20.40 -4.53
N ARG A 108 3.53 20.94 -5.72
CA ARG A 108 4.09 20.15 -6.82
C ARG A 108 3.15 18.98 -7.12
N GLN A 109 3.65 17.74 -7.06
CA GLN A 109 2.89 16.54 -7.33
C GLN A 109 2.19 15.94 -6.10
N THR A 110 2.46 16.47 -4.91
CA THR A 110 1.97 15.90 -3.65
C THR A 110 0.68 16.58 -3.21
N LEU A 111 -0.33 15.77 -2.90
CA LEU A 111 -1.59 16.23 -2.32
C LEU A 111 -1.56 16.01 -0.81
N TYR A 112 -2.07 16.99 -0.08
CA TYR A 112 -2.23 16.95 1.36
C TYR A 112 -3.68 17.24 1.71
N MET A 113 -4.17 16.59 2.76
CA MET A 113 -5.42 16.94 3.40
C MET A 113 -5.12 17.76 4.67
N ARG A 114 -5.83 18.87 4.84
CA ARG A 114 -5.81 19.64 6.08
C ARG A 114 -6.68 18.95 7.11
N THR A 115 -6.17 18.91 8.33
CA THR A 115 -6.90 18.49 9.52
C THR A 115 -6.89 19.64 10.53
N PRO A 116 -7.65 19.56 11.64
CA PRO A 116 -7.57 20.55 12.72
C PRO A 116 -6.15 20.71 13.30
N TRP A 117 -5.29 19.70 13.16
CA TRP A 117 -3.98 19.61 13.80
C TRP A 117 -2.80 19.88 12.85
N GLY A 118 -3.06 20.04 11.55
CA GLY A 118 -2.02 20.26 10.56
C GLY A 118 -2.42 19.74 9.19
N LYS A 119 -1.50 19.04 8.52
CA LYS A 119 -1.77 18.34 7.27
C LYS A 119 -1.22 16.93 7.28
N VAL A 120 -1.90 16.06 6.55
CA VAL A 120 -1.48 14.68 6.28
C VAL A 120 -1.26 14.50 4.77
N ARG A 121 -0.18 13.81 4.41
CA ARG A 121 0.11 13.49 3.01
C ARG A 121 -0.86 12.42 2.50
N LEU A 122 -1.31 12.57 1.26
CA LEU A 122 -2.12 11.58 0.56
C LEU A 122 -1.28 10.94 -0.53
N ASP A 123 -1.16 9.61 -0.50
CA ASP A 123 -0.50 8.83 -1.56
C ASP A 123 -1.53 7.95 -2.28
N PHE A 124 -1.49 7.95 -3.61
CA PHE A 124 -2.48 7.29 -4.45
C PHE A 124 -1.80 6.28 -5.37
N LYS A 125 -2.28 5.04 -5.33
CA LYS A 125 -1.78 3.90 -6.10
C LYS A 125 -2.86 3.43 -7.05
N ILE A 126 -2.69 3.68 -8.35
CA ILE A 126 -3.66 3.27 -9.37
C ILE A 126 -3.50 1.78 -9.63
N ILE A 127 -4.63 1.06 -9.67
CA ILE A 127 -4.68 -0.32 -10.13
C ILE A 127 -5.61 -0.44 -11.33
N PRO A 128 -5.33 -1.32 -12.31
CA PRO A 128 -6.21 -1.51 -13.45
C PRO A 128 -7.54 -2.15 -13.02
N ALA A 129 -8.63 -1.85 -13.72
CA ALA A 129 -9.98 -2.37 -13.41
C ALA A 129 -10.09 -3.90 -13.36
N SER A 130 -9.23 -4.61 -14.12
CA SER A 130 -9.13 -6.08 -14.08
C SER A 130 -8.53 -6.62 -12.77
N ARG A 131 -8.11 -5.73 -11.86
CA ARG A 131 -7.41 -6.05 -10.63
C ARG A 131 -8.16 -5.49 -9.43
N LYS A 132 -8.94 -6.36 -8.78
CA LYS A 132 -9.51 -6.08 -7.46
C LYS A 132 -8.64 -6.74 -6.39
N LEU A 133 -7.98 -5.94 -5.55
CA LEU A 133 -7.34 -6.47 -4.33
C LEU A 133 -8.44 -6.86 -3.35
N LYS A 134 -8.27 -7.98 -2.64
CA LYS A 134 -9.26 -8.38 -1.64
C LYS A 134 -9.26 -7.35 -0.50
N GLY A 135 -10.45 -6.90 -0.12
CA GLY A 135 -10.68 -5.82 0.86
C GLY A 135 -11.09 -4.48 0.22
N MET A 136 -10.83 -4.30 -1.09
CA MET A 136 -11.34 -3.12 -1.80
C MET A 136 -12.85 -3.19 -2.01
N GLN A 137 -13.50 -2.03 -1.93
CA GLN A 137 -14.94 -1.87 -2.05
C GLN A 137 -15.33 -0.87 -3.13
N TYR A 138 -16.55 -1.02 -3.65
CA TYR A 138 -17.10 -0.07 -4.62
C TYR A 138 -17.52 1.20 -3.91
N LEU A 139 -17.04 2.33 -4.41
CA LEU A 139 -17.27 3.63 -3.79
C LEU A 139 -18.77 4.00 -3.74
N SER A 140 -19.60 3.46 -4.65
CA SER A 140 -21.05 3.73 -4.70
C SER A 140 -21.86 3.11 -3.57
N VAL A 141 -21.32 2.10 -2.88
CA VAL A 141 -22.03 1.34 -1.83
C VAL A 141 -21.22 1.26 -0.53
N LEU A 142 -20.12 2.03 -0.46
CA LEU A 142 -19.24 2.04 0.70
C LEU A 142 -19.90 2.78 1.86
N GLU A 143 -19.92 2.14 3.02
CA GLU A 143 -20.34 2.74 4.28
C GLU A 143 -19.11 3.34 4.98
N LEU A 144 -19.18 4.62 5.37
CA LEU A 144 -18.03 5.31 5.99
C LEU A 144 -17.70 4.80 7.40
N THR A 145 -18.59 4.03 8.01
CA THR A 145 -18.36 3.34 9.30
C THR A 145 -17.52 2.06 9.16
N ASP A 146 -17.38 1.52 7.95
CA ASP A 146 -16.57 0.33 7.65
C ASP A 146 -15.61 0.61 6.49
N LEU A 147 -14.48 1.24 6.81
CA LEU A 147 -13.52 1.68 5.80
C LEU A 147 -12.88 0.47 5.06
N PRO A 148 -12.59 0.60 3.75
CA PRO A 148 -12.23 -0.54 2.92
C PRO A 148 -10.73 -0.85 3.01
N PHE A 149 -10.29 -1.63 3.99
CA PHE A 149 -8.88 -1.99 4.12
C PHE A 149 -8.47 -3.12 3.19
N VAL A 150 -7.33 -2.96 2.49
CA VAL A 150 -6.69 -4.07 1.76
C VAL A 150 -6.35 -5.19 2.73
N ASN A 151 -6.52 -6.44 2.29
CA ASN A 151 -6.28 -7.60 3.15
C ASN A 151 -4.80 -7.75 3.57
N LYS A 152 -4.60 -8.40 4.72
CA LYS A 152 -3.29 -8.63 5.33
C LYS A 152 -2.25 -9.33 4.43
N ILE A 153 -2.64 -10.24 3.53
CA ILE A 153 -1.68 -10.97 2.67
C ILE A 153 -1.15 -10.05 1.57
N ASP A 154 -2.03 -9.26 0.94
CA ASP A 154 -1.62 -8.27 -0.06
C ASP A 154 -0.76 -7.17 0.56
N LEU A 155 -1.10 -6.72 1.77
CA LEU A 155 -0.28 -5.78 2.54
C LEU A 155 1.09 -6.36 2.88
N MET A 156 1.14 -7.57 3.46
CA MET A 156 2.38 -8.23 3.87
C MET A 156 3.32 -8.41 2.69
N THR A 157 2.83 -8.91 1.57
CA THR A 157 3.66 -9.13 0.38
C THR A 157 4.10 -7.83 -0.28
N SER A 158 3.33 -6.75 -0.14
CA SER A 158 3.76 -5.40 -0.55
C SER A 158 4.87 -4.88 0.35
N LYS A 159 4.71 -4.98 1.67
CA LYS A 159 5.73 -4.55 2.64
C LYS A 159 7.02 -5.34 2.46
N ILE A 160 6.95 -6.65 2.23
CA ILE A 160 8.10 -7.47 1.84
C ILE A 160 8.74 -6.91 0.56
N TYR A 161 7.96 -6.67 -0.49
CA TYR A 161 8.48 -6.14 -1.76
C TYR A 161 9.24 -4.82 -1.57
N ASP A 162 8.71 -3.91 -0.75
CA ASP A 162 9.29 -2.59 -0.49
C ASP A 162 10.59 -2.62 0.33
N VAL A 163 10.98 -3.79 0.85
CA VAL A 163 12.30 -4.05 1.45
C VAL A 163 13.38 -4.27 0.39
N HIS A 164 13.00 -4.65 -0.84
CA HIS A 164 13.98 -4.88 -1.90
C HIS A 164 14.57 -3.55 -2.40
N PRO A 165 15.90 -3.42 -2.47
CA PRO A 165 16.50 -2.37 -3.29
C PRO A 165 16.27 -2.69 -4.76
N ASP A 166 15.43 -1.92 -5.46
CA ASP A 166 15.84 -1.67 -6.84
C ASP A 166 17.27 -1.12 -6.81
N PRO A 167 18.16 -1.53 -7.75
CA PRO A 167 19.57 -1.21 -7.68
C PRO A 167 19.77 0.31 -7.75
N LEU A 168 19.84 0.94 -6.58
CA LEU A 168 20.25 2.32 -6.44
C LEU A 168 21.77 2.34 -6.28
N PRO A 169 22.47 3.25 -6.96
CA PRO A 169 23.91 3.38 -6.84
C PRO A 169 24.28 3.94 -5.46
N SER A 170 25.37 3.43 -4.86
CA SER A 170 26.06 3.94 -3.65
C SER A 170 25.52 3.44 -2.29
N PRO A 171 26.34 3.44 -1.21
CA PRO A 171 25.99 2.78 0.04
C PRO A 171 24.88 3.55 0.75
N TRP A 172 23.90 2.79 1.22
CA TRP A 172 22.69 3.22 1.89
C TRP A 172 22.90 4.38 2.87
N GLY A 173 22.03 5.39 2.76
CA GLY A 173 21.84 6.36 3.83
C GLY A 173 21.07 5.74 5.01
N GLU A 174 21.15 6.41 6.15
CA GLU A 174 20.33 6.12 7.34
C GLU A 174 18.81 6.08 7.04
N PRO A 175 18.24 6.97 6.18
CA PRO A 175 16.80 6.98 5.90
C PRO A 175 16.29 5.75 5.15
N GLU A 176 17.06 5.25 4.18
CA GLU A 176 16.66 4.09 3.38
C GLU A 176 16.74 2.80 4.20
N THR A 177 17.75 2.70 5.07
CA THR A 177 17.88 1.59 6.03
C THR A 177 16.71 1.58 7.02
N ALA A 178 16.38 2.73 7.60
CA ALA A 178 15.23 2.85 8.50
C ALA A 178 13.91 2.49 7.79
N ARG A 179 13.70 2.96 6.54
CA ARG A 179 12.54 2.58 5.72
C ARG A 179 12.44 1.06 5.54
N ALA A 180 13.54 0.39 5.19
CA ALA A 180 13.55 -1.07 4.98
C ALA A 180 13.25 -1.83 6.29
N ILE A 181 13.79 -1.40 7.43
CA ILE A 181 13.47 -1.95 8.76
C ILE A 181 11.97 -1.81 9.05
N HIS A 182 11.37 -0.65 8.77
CA HIS A 182 9.95 -0.43 9.01
C HIS A 182 9.06 -1.32 8.15
N HIS A 183 9.36 -1.44 6.86
CA HIS A 183 8.63 -2.34 5.97
C HIS A 183 8.80 -3.81 6.35
N GLY A 184 10.01 -4.24 6.70
CA GLY A 184 10.28 -5.60 7.17
C GLY A 184 9.54 -5.93 8.48
N THR A 185 9.52 -4.99 9.43
CA THR A 185 8.81 -5.15 10.70
C THR A 185 7.29 -5.21 10.49
N ASP A 186 6.72 -4.34 9.65
CA ASP A 186 5.29 -4.38 9.30
C ASP A 186 4.92 -5.71 8.63
N ALA A 187 5.76 -6.21 7.71
CA ALA A 187 5.56 -7.52 7.09
C ALA A 187 5.57 -8.65 8.12
N LEU A 188 6.52 -8.64 9.07
CA LEU A 188 6.60 -9.64 10.13
C LEU A 188 5.35 -9.62 11.01
N ARG A 189 4.88 -8.43 11.44
CA ARG A 189 3.64 -8.30 12.21
C ARG A 189 2.46 -8.94 11.49
N LEU A 190 2.29 -8.62 10.21
CA LEU A 190 1.20 -9.19 9.40
C LEU A 190 1.32 -10.70 9.21
N ALA A 191 2.54 -11.23 9.09
CA ALA A 191 2.78 -12.66 9.01
C ALA A 191 2.38 -13.38 10.31
N LEU A 192 2.70 -12.79 11.47
CA LEU A 192 2.37 -13.31 12.80
C LEU A 192 0.85 -13.33 13.10
N LEU A 193 0.03 -12.58 12.36
CA LEU A 193 -1.45 -12.68 12.42
C LEU A 193 -2.01 -13.94 11.77
N SER A 194 -1.16 -14.82 11.23
CA SER A 194 -1.57 -16.11 10.69
C SER A 194 -1.61 -17.13 11.83
N ASP A 195 -2.60 -18.04 11.81
CA ASP A 195 -2.73 -19.04 12.87
C ASP A 195 -1.43 -19.83 13.03
N GLN A 196 -1.00 -20.02 14.28
CA GLN A 196 0.20 -20.79 14.59
C GLN A 196 0.16 -22.17 13.91
N GLY A 197 1.24 -22.51 13.21
CA GLY A 197 1.35 -23.77 12.47
C GLY A 197 0.64 -23.81 11.11
N LYS A 198 -0.11 -22.77 10.71
CA LYS A 198 -0.67 -22.66 9.36
C LYS A 198 0.26 -21.90 8.44
N LYS A 199 0.56 -22.50 7.28
CA LYS A 199 1.25 -21.81 6.19
C LYS A 199 0.32 -20.83 5.48
N ILE A 200 0.86 -19.69 5.07
CA ILE A 200 0.17 -18.65 4.32
C ILE A 200 0.15 -19.04 2.85
N ILE A 201 -1.05 -19.18 2.27
CA ILE A 201 -1.21 -19.51 0.85
C ILE A 201 -1.15 -18.23 0.02
N LEU A 202 -0.15 -18.15 -0.84
CA LEU A 202 0.11 -17.07 -1.77
C LEU A 202 -0.40 -17.41 -3.17
N THR A 203 -0.76 -16.40 -3.94
CA THR A 203 -0.81 -16.53 -5.40
C THR A 203 0.59 -16.53 -6.00
N VAL A 204 0.71 -16.95 -7.26
CA VAL A 204 1.99 -16.89 -7.99
C VAL A 204 2.54 -15.47 -8.03
N ARG A 205 1.67 -14.46 -8.21
CA ARG A 205 2.07 -13.04 -8.17
C ARG A 205 2.64 -12.63 -6.82
N GLN A 206 2.00 -13.02 -5.73
CA GLN A 206 2.48 -12.72 -4.38
C GLN A 206 3.82 -13.42 -4.10
N ALA A 207 4.00 -14.65 -4.58
CA ALA A 207 5.27 -15.36 -4.49
C ALA A 207 6.41 -14.62 -5.22
N MET A 208 6.15 -14.04 -6.42
CA MET A 208 7.17 -13.26 -7.14
C MET A 208 7.67 -12.04 -6.36
N ARG A 209 6.78 -11.38 -5.59
CA ARG A 209 7.16 -10.25 -4.73
C ARG A 209 8.14 -10.68 -3.64
N ILE A 210 7.83 -11.81 -2.99
CA ILE A 210 8.71 -12.39 -1.97
C ILE A 210 10.04 -12.79 -2.59
N ARG A 211 10.03 -13.43 -3.77
CA ARG A 211 11.26 -13.84 -4.47
C ARG A 211 12.21 -12.67 -4.68
N ARG A 212 11.67 -11.51 -5.09
CA ARG A 212 12.46 -10.30 -5.29
C ARG A 212 13.14 -9.87 -3.99
N ALA A 213 12.36 -9.60 -2.95
CA ALA A 213 12.87 -9.10 -1.68
C ALA A 213 13.60 -10.13 -0.80
N PHE A 214 13.57 -11.40 -1.19
CA PHE A 214 14.00 -12.54 -0.36
C PHE A 214 15.38 -12.35 0.28
N ARG A 215 16.36 -11.91 -0.51
CA ARG A 215 17.75 -11.72 -0.05
C ARG A 215 17.92 -10.58 0.94
N SER A 216 16.97 -9.64 0.96
CA SER A 216 17.03 -8.45 1.79
C SER A 216 16.29 -8.63 3.12
N LEU A 217 15.29 -9.52 3.18
CA LEU A 217 14.44 -9.72 4.37
C LEU A 217 15.23 -10.05 5.64
N GLU A 218 16.25 -10.89 5.53
CA GLU A 218 17.08 -11.31 6.67
C GLU A 218 17.79 -10.11 7.32
N ASN A 219 18.34 -9.21 6.50
CA ASN A 219 19.09 -8.04 6.97
C ASN A 219 18.24 -7.09 7.82
N TYR A 220 16.93 -7.03 7.60
CA TYR A 220 16.05 -6.05 8.23
C TYR A 220 15.09 -6.64 9.27
N THR A 221 14.86 -7.94 9.23
CA THR A 221 14.01 -8.64 10.21
C THR A 221 14.81 -9.45 11.23
N GLY A 222 16.09 -9.73 10.95
CA GLY A 222 16.92 -10.64 11.75
C GLY A 222 16.50 -12.11 11.68
N ILE A 223 15.48 -12.42 10.86
CA ILE A 223 14.95 -13.77 10.65
C ILE A 223 15.62 -14.34 9.40
N PRO A 224 16.28 -15.52 9.48
CA PRO A 224 16.89 -16.16 8.33
C PRO A 224 15.90 -16.31 7.17
N GLY A 225 16.36 -16.06 5.94
CA GLY A 225 15.49 -16.15 4.77
C GLY A 225 14.75 -17.50 4.66
N VAL A 226 15.41 -18.60 5.02
CA VAL A 226 14.81 -19.94 5.02
C VAL A 226 13.55 -20.04 5.91
N GLN A 227 13.54 -19.38 7.07
CA GLN A 227 12.37 -19.38 7.96
C GLN A 227 11.20 -18.61 7.33
N TRP A 228 11.48 -17.55 6.58
CA TRP A 228 10.45 -16.90 5.78
C TRP A 228 9.86 -17.84 4.73
N LEU A 229 10.67 -18.67 4.05
CA LEU A 229 10.17 -19.61 3.05
C LEU A 229 9.20 -20.65 3.64
N GLU A 230 9.48 -21.13 4.85
CA GLU A 230 8.68 -22.12 5.55
C GLU A 230 7.26 -21.63 5.86
N LEU A 231 7.07 -20.31 5.98
CA LEU A 231 5.77 -19.69 6.24
C LEU A 231 4.82 -19.77 5.03
N PHE A 232 5.32 -20.02 3.82
CA PHE A 232 4.54 -19.82 2.60
C PHE A 232 4.29 -21.09 1.80
N LEU A 233 3.07 -21.19 1.28
CA LEU A 233 2.70 -22.08 0.18
C LEU A 233 2.28 -21.24 -1.01
N VAL A 234 2.43 -21.76 -2.23
CA VAL A 234 2.02 -21.07 -3.46
C VAL A 234 0.97 -21.89 -4.17
N ARG A 235 -0.17 -21.26 -4.41
CA ARG A 235 -1.25 -21.77 -5.24
C ARG A 235 -1.10 -21.20 -6.65
N GLY A 236 -0.95 -22.07 -7.65
CA GLY A 236 -0.79 -21.64 -9.05
C GLY A 236 -1.42 -22.58 -10.08
N ARG A 237 -1.75 -22.01 -11.26
CA ARG A 237 -2.21 -22.76 -12.44
C ARG A 237 -1.07 -22.90 -13.45
N TYR A 238 -0.90 -24.09 -14.00
CA TYR A 238 0.15 -24.38 -14.99
C TYR A 238 -0.33 -24.22 -16.44
N TYR A 239 0.59 -23.98 -17.38
CA TYR A 239 0.26 -23.81 -18.80
C TYR A 239 -0.39 -25.04 -19.46
N HIS A 240 -0.17 -26.26 -18.94
CA HIS A 240 -0.58 -27.52 -19.58
C HIS A 240 -1.94 -28.09 -19.12
N ASN A 241 -2.93 -27.24 -18.85
CA ASN A 241 -4.27 -27.66 -18.36
C ASN A 241 -4.24 -28.55 -17.09
N ARG A 242 -3.16 -28.50 -16.31
CA ARG A 242 -3.10 -29.20 -15.02
C ARG A 242 -3.99 -28.50 -13.99
N PRO A 243 -4.54 -29.25 -13.02
CA PRO A 243 -5.27 -28.66 -11.91
C PRO A 243 -4.41 -27.64 -11.16
N THR A 244 -5.07 -26.76 -10.42
CA THR A 244 -4.38 -25.82 -9.53
C THR A 244 -3.68 -26.63 -8.44
N GLU A 245 -2.36 -26.50 -8.32
CA GLU A 245 -1.59 -27.15 -7.26
C GLU A 245 -1.22 -26.13 -6.18
N ILE A 246 -0.94 -26.65 -4.99
CA ILE A 246 -0.34 -25.92 -3.88
C ILE A 246 1.02 -26.56 -3.62
N VAL A 247 2.08 -25.76 -3.70
CA VAL A 247 3.47 -26.21 -3.52
C VAL A 247 4.20 -25.30 -2.54
N ASP A 248 5.29 -25.78 -1.95
CA ASP A 248 6.17 -24.92 -1.14
C ASP A 248 6.79 -23.79 -1.99
N LEU A 249 7.12 -22.68 -1.33
CA LEU A 249 7.61 -21.47 -2.01
C LEU A 249 8.90 -21.68 -2.80
N GLU A 250 9.83 -22.49 -2.28
CA GLU A 250 11.08 -22.84 -2.98
C GLU A 250 10.80 -23.57 -4.30
N LYS A 251 9.94 -24.60 -4.26
CA LYS A 251 9.50 -25.31 -5.47
C LYS A 251 8.78 -24.36 -6.43
N ALA A 252 7.99 -23.43 -5.91
CA ALA A 252 7.33 -22.41 -6.73
C ALA A 252 8.34 -21.49 -7.44
N PHE A 253 9.43 -21.09 -6.78
CA PHE A 253 10.48 -20.28 -7.40
C PHE A 253 11.15 -21.01 -8.55
N PHE A 254 11.50 -22.29 -8.37
CA PHE A 254 12.04 -23.12 -9.45
C PHE A 254 11.07 -23.22 -10.64
N LEU A 255 9.79 -23.45 -10.38
CA LEU A 255 8.75 -23.54 -11.42
C LEU A 255 8.50 -22.20 -12.13
N LEU A 256 8.68 -21.07 -11.43
CA LEU A 256 8.63 -19.72 -12.00
C LEU A 256 9.80 -19.47 -12.96
N GLU A 257 11.01 -19.89 -12.59
CA GLU A 257 12.20 -19.79 -13.45
C GLU A 257 12.07 -20.64 -14.71
N MET A 258 11.49 -21.83 -14.59
CA MET A 258 11.19 -22.70 -15.73
C MET A 258 10.01 -22.23 -16.60
N GLY A 259 9.36 -21.11 -16.26
CA GLY A 259 8.21 -20.59 -16.99
C GLY A 259 7.00 -21.53 -17.02
N LYS A 260 6.77 -22.33 -15.96
CA LYS A 260 5.72 -23.37 -15.94
C LYS A 260 4.34 -22.87 -15.51
N TYR A 261 4.28 -21.75 -14.78
CA TYR A 261 3.02 -21.14 -14.37
C TYR A 261 2.41 -20.30 -15.48
N LYS A 262 1.12 -20.51 -15.76
CA LYS A 262 0.38 -19.65 -16.67
C LYS A 262 0.50 -18.21 -16.18
N ARG A 263 0.94 -17.28 -17.03
CA ARG A 263 1.02 -15.85 -16.70
C ARG A 263 -0.33 -15.43 -16.12
N GLU A 264 -0.35 -15.16 -14.81
CA GLU A 264 -1.34 -14.25 -14.27
C GLU A 264 -1.06 -12.91 -14.93
N ILE A 265 -2.09 -12.34 -15.57
CA ILE A 265 -2.01 -11.13 -16.41
C ILE A 265 -1.06 -10.10 -15.77
N SER A 266 -0.18 -9.58 -16.63
CA SER A 266 0.94 -8.64 -16.45
C SER A 266 0.97 -7.84 -15.15
N ASP A 267 2.17 -7.76 -14.57
CA ASP A 267 2.52 -7.03 -13.35
C ASP A 267 2.31 -5.51 -13.51
N PRO A 268 1.43 -4.85 -12.72
CA PRO A 268 1.25 -3.40 -12.74
C PRO A 268 1.93 -2.66 -11.57
N TRP A 269 2.75 -3.34 -10.74
CA TRP A 269 3.54 -2.65 -9.69
C TRP A 269 4.98 -2.35 -10.11
N TYR A 270 5.34 -2.63 -11.36
CA TYR A 270 6.43 -1.90 -11.98
C TYR A 270 5.90 -0.49 -12.27
N TYR A 271 6.34 0.47 -11.46
CA TYR A 271 6.41 1.86 -11.91
C TYR A 271 7.40 1.96 -13.08
#